data_AF-A0A3M1M8G7-F1
#
_entry.id   AF-A0A3M1M8G7-F1
#
_cell.length_a   1.000
_cell.length_b   1.000
_cell.length_c   1.000
_cell.angle_alpha   90.00
_cell.angle_beta   90.00
_cell.angle_gamma   90.00
#
_symmetry.space_group_name_H-M   'P 1'
#
loop_
_entity.id
_entity.type
_entity.pdbx_description
1 polymer ?
#
loop_
_entity_poly.entity_id
_entity_poly.type
_entity_poly.pdbx_seq_one_letter_code
_entity_poly.pdbx_strand_id
1 'polypeptide(L)'
;MLTQAGAFVHQPFAAGECKPCHQMPDDHAQSPQPHVATMQDITVCLECHTQEELGASHPVDDGMTDPVTGGLLTCTSTCHDPHAAPFEYLLRYPAGGELCSLCHQEFFQQ
;
A
#
# COMPACT_ATOMS: atom_id res chain seq x y z
N MET A 1 9.14 -4.95 -16.85
CA MET A 1 7.94 -5.77 -17.12
C MET A 1 6.84 -5.26 -16.20
N LEU A 2 5.97 -4.37 -16.67
CA LEU A 2 4.91 -3.75 -15.86
C LEU A 2 3.65 -4.59 -15.98
N THR A 3 3.49 -5.59 -15.12
CA THR A 3 2.22 -6.28 -14.93
C THR A 3 1.62 -5.86 -13.59
N GLN A 4 1.12 -4.63 -13.52
CA GLN A 4 0.20 -4.20 -12.46
C GLN A 4 -1.14 -3.84 -13.10
N ALA A 5 -1.87 -4.87 -13.54
CA ALA A 5 -3.29 -4.73 -13.89
C ALA A 5 -4.11 -5.24 -12.70
N GLY A 6 -4.33 -4.37 -11.71
CA GLY A 6 -5.34 -4.58 -10.67
C GLY A 6 -6.73 -4.22 -11.21
N ALA A 7 -7.78 -4.90 -10.74
CA ALA A 7 -9.16 -4.59 -11.12
C ALA A 7 -9.61 -3.21 -10.59
N PHE A 8 -8.99 -2.75 -9.49
CA PHE A 8 -9.22 -1.46 -8.88
C PHE A 8 -7.94 -0.65 -8.92
N VAL A 9 -8.02 0.56 -9.48
CA VAL A 9 -6.85 1.40 -9.76
C VAL A 9 -7.00 2.71 -9.01
N HIS A 10 -5.96 3.11 -8.28
CA HIS A 10 -5.92 4.40 -7.61
C HIS A 10 -5.84 5.52 -8.65
N GLN A 11 -6.65 6.57 -8.48
CA GLN A 11 -6.82 7.60 -9.52
C GLN A 11 -5.50 8.31 -9.92
N PRO A 12 -4.67 8.80 -8.98
CA PRO A 12 -3.34 9.32 -9.29
C PRO A 12 -2.48 8.37 -10.14
N PHE A 13 -2.51 7.06 -9.87
CA PHE A 13 -1.77 6.10 -10.68
C PHE A 13 -2.35 5.95 -12.09
N ALA A 14 -3.69 5.86 -12.21
CA ALA A 14 -4.36 5.83 -13.50
C ALA A 14 -4.09 7.08 -14.36
N ALA A 15 -3.95 8.24 -13.71
CA ALA A 15 -3.64 9.52 -14.35
C ALA A 15 -2.14 9.69 -14.68
N GLY A 16 -1.27 8.77 -14.25
CA GLY A 16 0.18 8.88 -14.43
C GLY A 16 0.83 9.94 -13.53
N GLU A 17 0.16 10.33 -12.45
CA GLU A 17 0.63 11.31 -11.47
C GLU A 17 1.54 10.63 -10.44
N CYS A 18 2.78 10.36 -10.84
CA CYS A 18 3.74 9.65 -10.00
C CYS A 18 4.38 10.55 -8.92
N LYS A 19 4.56 11.84 -9.24
CA LYS A 19 5.32 12.81 -8.42
C LYS A 19 4.73 13.13 -7.04
N PRO A 20 3.40 13.15 -6.83
CA PRO A 20 2.83 13.39 -5.50
C PRO A 20 3.31 12.37 -4.46
N CYS A 21 3.52 11.12 -4.86
CA CYS A 21 3.89 10.04 -3.93
C CYS A 21 5.34 9.58 -4.06
N HIS A 22 6.02 9.82 -5.19
CA HIS A 22 7.38 9.33 -5.43
C HIS A 22 8.38 10.47 -5.62
N GLN A 23 9.56 10.34 -5.01
CA GLN A 23 10.67 11.23 -5.31
C GLN A 23 11.28 10.79 -6.65
N MET A 24 11.02 11.59 -7.68
CA MET A 24 11.56 11.37 -9.02
C MET A 24 12.52 12.51 -9.33
N PRO A 25 13.82 12.23 -9.51
CA PRO A 25 14.74 13.26 -9.96
C PRO A 25 14.36 13.74 -11.37
N ASP A 26 14.69 15.00 -11.69
CA ASP A 26 14.26 15.68 -12.93
C ASP A 26 14.85 15.08 -14.20
N ASP A 27 15.88 14.24 -14.08
CA ASP A 27 16.33 13.39 -15.17
C ASP A 27 15.34 12.25 -15.36
N HIS A 28 14.54 12.36 -16.43
CA HIS A 28 13.62 11.32 -16.90
C HIS A 28 14.34 10.01 -17.31
N ALA A 29 15.62 9.86 -16.97
CA ALA A 29 16.46 8.74 -17.28
C ALA A 29 16.36 7.71 -16.17
N GLN A 30 15.41 6.77 -16.35
CA GLN A 30 15.56 5.35 -16.04
C GLN A 30 16.56 5.05 -14.91
N SER A 31 16.26 5.48 -13.69
CA SER A 31 17.01 4.95 -12.55
C SER A 31 16.73 3.45 -12.51
N PRO A 32 17.76 2.58 -12.50
CA PRO A 32 17.56 1.15 -12.31
C PRO A 32 17.03 0.82 -10.90
N GLN A 33 17.01 1.82 -10.01
CA GLN A 33 16.43 1.72 -8.69
C GLN A 33 14.92 1.95 -8.75
N PRO A 34 14.11 1.17 -8.01
CA PRO A 34 12.69 1.44 -7.89
C PRO A 34 12.48 2.87 -7.39
N HIS A 35 11.55 3.60 -8.00
CA HIS A 35 11.16 4.92 -7.51
C HIS A 35 10.68 4.77 -6.07
N VAL A 36 11.41 5.36 -5.14
CA VAL A 36 11.08 5.29 -3.72
C VAL A 36 9.94 6.28 -3.47
N ALA A 37 8.96 5.86 -2.68
CA ALA A 37 7.95 6.79 -2.20
C ALA A 37 8.66 7.96 -1.48
N THR A 38 8.15 9.18 -1.62
CA THR A 38 8.68 10.38 -0.97
C THR A 38 8.76 10.21 0.54
N MET A 39 7.85 9.43 1.12
CA MET A 39 7.76 9.06 2.52
C MET A 39 7.40 7.57 2.63
N GLN A 40 8.00 6.86 3.59
CA GLN A 40 7.83 5.40 3.76
C GLN A 40 6.75 5.03 4.78
N ASP A 41 6.06 6.02 5.35
CA ASP A 41 5.03 5.86 6.36
C ASP A 41 3.65 6.29 5.81
N ILE A 42 2.66 6.35 6.70
CA ILE A 42 1.27 6.71 6.36
C ILE A 42 1.12 8.15 5.85
N THR A 43 2.09 9.04 6.10
CA THR A 43 1.93 10.48 5.85
C THR A 43 1.67 10.80 4.38
N VAL A 44 2.23 10.03 3.44
CA VAL A 44 1.97 10.23 2.00
C VAL A 44 0.49 10.02 1.63
N CYS A 45 -0.20 9.12 2.33
CA CYS A 45 -1.64 8.92 2.16
C CYS A 45 -2.43 10.09 2.75
N LEU A 46 -1.93 10.66 3.85
CA LEU A 46 -2.58 11.73 4.60
C LEU A 46 -2.48 13.10 3.93
N GLU A 47 -1.62 13.27 2.93
CA GLU A 47 -1.58 14.47 2.08
C GLU A 47 -2.89 14.69 1.30
N CYS A 48 -3.66 13.62 1.05
CA CYS A 48 -4.91 13.68 0.28
C CYS A 48 -6.12 13.12 1.03
N HIS A 49 -5.92 12.15 1.95
CA HIS A 49 -7.01 11.51 2.67
C HIS A 49 -6.89 11.75 4.16
N THR A 50 -7.97 12.06 4.84
CA THR A 50 -7.99 12.10 6.30
C THR A 50 -7.93 10.70 6.88
N GLN A 51 -7.41 10.58 8.10
CA GLN A 51 -7.41 9.31 8.84
C GLN A 51 -8.84 8.75 9.03
N GLU A 52 -9.83 9.64 9.13
CA GLU A 52 -11.25 9.27 9.23
C GLU A 52 -11.77 8.66 7.94
N GLU A 53 -11.44 9.23 6.77
CA GLU A 53 -11.84 8.71 5.46
C GLU A 53 -11.21 7.35 5.14
N LEU A 54 -9.94 7.17 5.49
CA LEU A 54 -9.24 5.90 5.25
C LEU A 54 -9.75 4.80 6.19
N GLY A 55 -10.09 5.16 7.42
CA GLY A 55 -10.32 4.20 8.49
C GLY A 55 -9.06 3.37 8.80
N ALA A 56 -9.10 2.62 9.90
CA ALA A 56 -8.01 1.74 10.26
C ALA A 56 -8.54 0.54 11.06
N SER A 57 -8.32 -0.67 10.54
CA SER A 57 -8.57 -1.91 11.29
C SER A 57 -7.41 -2.28 12.21
N HIS A 58 -6.26 -1.64 12.06
CA HIS A 58 -5.04 -1.88 12.83
C HIS A 58 -4.34 -0.56 13.17
N PRO A 59 -3.53 -0.53 14.24
CA PRO A 59 -2.71 0.64 14.60
C PRO A 59 -1.50 0.79 13.66
N VAL A 60 -1.77 1.17 12.41
CA VAL A 60 -0.76 1.54 11.41
C VAL A 60 0.00 2.77 11.90
N ASP A 61 1.32 2.81 11.68
CA ASP A 61 2.21 3.90 12.11
C ASP A 61 2.36 4.10 13.64
N ASP A 62 1.96 3.11 14.45
CA ASP A 62 2.10 3.13 15.92
C ASP A 62 3.33 2.34 16.42
N GLY A 63 4.37 2.21 15.58
CA GLY A 63 5.57 1.43 15.89
C GLY A 63 5.38 -0.10 15.91
N MET A 64 4.21 -0.59 15.49
CA MET A 64 3.90 -2.02 15.44
C MET A 64 4.66 -2.70 14.31
N THR A 65 5.08 -3.95 14.52
CA THR A 65 5.73 -4.75 13.49
C THR A 65 4.71 -5.54 12.69
N ASP A 66 4.81 -5.48 11.36
CA ASP A 66 4.08 -6.36 10.47
C ASP A 66 4.73 -7.77 10.52
N PRO A 67 4.00 -8.82 10.96
CA PRO A 67 4.58 -10.14 11.15
C PRO A 67 4.90 -10.87 9.83
N VAL A 68 4.36 -10.42 8.71
CA VAL A 68 4.61 -10.99 7.37
C VAL A 68 5.89 -10.42 6.78
N THR A 69 6.09 -9.11 6.91
CA THR A 69 7.26 -8.44 6.32
C THR A 69 8.43 -8.29 7.30
N GLY A 70 8.17 -8.36 8.61
CA GLY A 70 9.14 -8.07 9.68
C GLY A 70 9.49 -6.58 9.81
N GLY A 71 8.85 -5.70 9.03
CA GLY A 71 9.03 -4.25 9.07
C GLY A 71 7.95 -3.53 9.87
N LEU A 72 7.91 -2.20 9.77
CA LEU A 72 6.84 -1.38 10.35
C LEU A 72 5.49 -1.73 9.69
N LEU A 73 4.45 -1.87 10.50
CA LEU A 73 3.07 -2.02 10.04
C LEU A 73 2.56 -0.69 9.50
N THR A 74 2.33 -0.64 8.19
CA THR A 74 1.80 0.53 7.48
C THR A 74 0.59 0.12 6.65
N CYS A 75 -0.10 1.09 6.04
CA CYS A 75 -1.21 0.79 5.13
C CYS A 75 -0.78 -0.15 3.99
N THR A 76 0.45 0.00 3.48
CA THR A 76 0.92 -0.68 2.27
C THR A 76 1.86 -1.86 2.56
N SER A 77 2.18 -2.16 3.81
CA SER A 77 3.14 -3.22 4.16
C SER A 77 2.68 -4.58 3.64
N THR A 78 1.42 -4.94 3.93
CA THR A 78 0.82 -6.22 3.51
C THR A 78 -0.59 -6.05 2.91
N CYS A 79 -1.30 -4.97 3.26
CA CYS A 79 -2.75 -4.88 3.00
C CYS A 79 -3.08 -4.17 1.69
N HIS A 80 -2.59 -2.95 1.49
CA HIS A 80 -2.97 -2.12 0.35
C HIS A 80 -1.87 -2.03 -0.72
N ASP A 81 -2.30 -1.87 -1.98
CA ASP A 81 -1.43 -1.45 -3.09
C ASP A 81 -1.86 -0.06 -3.57
N PRO A 82 -1.05 0.99 -3.36
CA PRO A 82 -1.43 2.37 -3.69
C PRO A 82 -1.47 2.66 -5.20
N HIS A 83 -1.04 1.73 -6.06
CA HIS A 83 -1.13 1.84 -7.51
C HIS A 83 -2.41 1.19 -8.01
N ALA A 84 -2.50 -0.14 -7.85
CA ALA A 84 -3.66 -0.92 -8.26
C ALA A 84 -3.71 -2.25 -7.52
N ALA A 85 -4.91 -2.72 -7.22
CA ALA A 85 -5.10 -4.01 -6.54
C ALA A 85 -6.28 -4.80 -7.13
N PRO A 86 -6.31 -6.13 -6.93
CA PRO A 86 -7.40 -6.98 -7.43
C PRO A 86 -8.72 -6.82 -6.68
N PHE A 87 -8.74 -6.23 -5.48
CA PHE A 87 -9.93 -6.10 -4.64
C PHE A 87 -10.25 -4.64 -4.30
N GLU A 88 -11.51 -4.39 -3.91
CA GLU A 88 -11.97 -3.06 -3.49
C GLU A 88 -11.08 -2.47 -2.38
N TYR A 89 -11.09 -1.14 -2.26
CA TYR A 89 -10.23 -0.40 -1.33
C TYR A 89 -8.73 -0.66 -1.56
N LEU A 90 -8.36 -1.07 -2.77
CA LEU A 90 -6.99 -1.37 -3.16
C LEU A 90 -6.34 -2.48 -2.32
N LEU A 91 -7.14 -3.46 -1.88
CA LEU A 91 -6.63 -4.58 -1.11
C LEU A 91 -5.91 -5.59 -2.01
N ARG A 92 -4.76 -6.08 -1.55
CA ARG A 92 -3.97 -7.12 -2.23
C ARG A 92 -4.65 -8.49 -2.18
N TYR A 93 -5.44 -8.74 -1.14
CA TYR A 93 -6.16 -9.99 -0.87
C TYR A 93 -7.60 -9.71 -0.45
N PRO A 94 -8.53 -10.68 -0.58
CA PRO A 94 -9.91 -10.49 -0.15
C PRO A 94 -10.03 -10.13 1.34
N ALA A 95 -10.85 -9.12 1.65
CA ALA A 95 -11.15 -8.74 3.02
C ALA A 95 -11.82 -9.89 3.81
N GLY A 96 -11.52 -9.99 5.11
CA GLY A 96 -12.16 -10.94 6.03
C GLY A 96 -11.77 -12.41 5.87
N GLY A 97 -10.92 -12.75 4.88
CA GLY A 97 -10.45 -14.10 4.60
C GLY A 97 -8.93 -14.17 4.54
N GLU A 98 -8.41 -14.40 3.32
CA GLU A 98 -6.97 -14.59 3.09
C GLU A 98 -6.13 -13.45 3.66
N LEU A 99 -6.56 -12.19 3.48
CA LEU A 99 -5.85 -11.02 4.00
C LEU A 99 -5.59 -11.12 5.51
N CYS A 100 -6.61 -11.47 6.28
CA CYS A 100 -6.53 -11.58 7.74
C CYS A 100 -5.65 -12.76 8.16
N SER A 101 -5.73 -13.86 7.39
CA SER A 101 -4.97 -15.08 7.66
C SER A 101 -3.47 -14.95 7.45
N LEU A 102 -3.00 -13.91 6.72
CA LEU A 102 -1.56 -13.68 6.54
C LEU A 102 -0.84 -13.50 7.89
N CYS A 103 -1.50 -12.81 8.82
CA CYS A 103 -0.96 -12.54 10.17
C CYS A 103 -1.61 -13.41 11.24
N HIS A 104 -2.93 -13.62 11.17
CA HIS A 104 -3.70 -14.30 12.22
C HIS A 104 -3.96 -15.78 11.90
N GLN A 105 -2.92 -16.50 11.49
CA GLN A 105 -3.05 -17.87 10.97
C GLN A 105 -3.78 -18.82 11.94
N GLU A 106 -3.62 -18.61 13.25
CA GLU A 106 -4.25 -19.41 14.30
C GLU A 106 -5.78 -19.39 14.27
N PHE A 107 -6.42 -18.37 13.68
CA PHE A 107 -7.87 -18.30 13.54
C PHE A 107 -8.39 -18.89 12.23
N PHE A 108 -7.50 -19.20 11.29
CA PHE A 108 -7.86 -19.67 9.94
C PHE A 108 -7.35 -21.09 9.63
N GLN A 109 -6.54 -21.68 10.51
CA GLN A 109 -6.15 -23.08 10.43
C GLN A 109 -7.23 -23.97 11.07
N GLN A 110 -7.93 -24.76 10.25
CA GLN A 110 -8.72 -25.93 10.67
C GLN A 110 -8.12 -27.19 10.10
#